data_AF-A0AAW9IKN5-F1
#
_entry.id   AF-A0AAW9IKN5-F1
#
_cell.length_a   1.000
_cell.length_b   1.000
_cell.length_c   1.000
_cell.angle_alpha   90.00
_cell.angle_beta   90.00
_cell.angle_gamma   90.00
#
_symmetry.space_group_name_H-M   'P 1'
#
loop_
_entity.id
_entity.type
_entity.pdbx_description
1 polymer ?
#
loop_
_entity_poly.entity_id
_entity_poly.type
_entity_poly.pdbx_seq_one_letter_code
_entity_poly.pdbx_strand_id
1 'polypeptide(L)'
;SVDIVKEQIKIANGEELSISQEQVEIKGHAIECRINAENPKKGFAPSPGKIEFLNLPGGNGIRVDTAVYSGYTIPPTYDSMIAKLIAHGKDREEAINKMLRALDEFVIEGIDNNKEFQIEILNNEKFRLGDFDTSFISKEYSL
;
A
#
# COMPACT_ATOMS: atom_id res chain seq x y z
N SER A 1 -4.98 -18.07 -2.53
CA SER A 1 -4.05 -17.11 -3.15
C SER A 1 -2.86 -17.87 -3.70
N VAL A 2 -2.20 -17.34 -4.72
CA VAL A 2 -0.93 -17.89 -5.24
C VAL A 2 0.21 -17.09 -4.63
N ASP A 3 1.23 -17.77 -4.08
CA ASP A 3 2.45 -17.12 -3.62
C ASP A 3 3.45 -17.00 -4.77
N ILE A 4 3.48 -15.82 -5.37
CA ILE A 4 4.29 -15.55 -6.57
C ILE A 4 5.79 -15.72 -6.29
N VAL A 5 6.27 -15.29 -5.12
CA VAL A 5 7.71 -15.38 -4.77
C VAL A 5 8.12 -16.84 -4.58
N LYS A 6 7.26 -17.63 -3.94
CA LYS A 6 7.51 -19.07 -3.79
C LYS A 6 7.54 -19.78 -5.15
N GLU A 7 6.61 -19.48 -6.05
CA GLU A 7 6.61 -20.05 -7.40
C GLU A 7 7.86 -19.64 -8.19
N GLN A 8 8.32 -18.39 -8.06
CA GLN A 8 9.58 -17.95 -8.68
C GLN A 8 10.79 -18.80 -8.23
N ILE A 9 10.88 -19.13 -6.93
CA ILE A 9 11.96 -19.97 -6.41
C ILE A 9 11.87 -21.40 -6.96
N LYS A 10 10.67 -21.99 -7.00
CA LYS A 10 10.46 -23.33 -7.57
C LYS A 10 10.84 -23.39 -9.05
N ILE A 11 10.41 -22.41 -9.84
CA ILE A 11 10.74 -22.32 -11.27
C ILE A 11 12.25 -22.18 -11.46
N ALA A 12 12.92 -21.37 -10.64
CA ALA A 12 14.37 -21.25 -10.67
C ALA A 12 15.09 -22.55 -10.28
N ASN A 13 14.45 -23.41 -9.49
CA ASN A 13 14.91 -24.77 -9.15
C ASN A 13 14.56 -25.83 -10.22
N GLY A 14 14.00 -25.41 -11.36
CA GLY A 14 13.63 -26.31 -12.47
C GLY A 14 12.30 -27.05 -12.28
N GLU A 15 11.50 -26.68 -11.28
CA GLU A 15 10.15 -27.22 -11.10
C GLU A 15 9.15 -26.52 -12.04
N GLU A 16 8.07 -27.23 -12.38
CA GLU A 16 6.94 -26.65 -13.10
C GLU A 16 6.05 -25.79 -12.19
N LEU A 17 5.18 -24.97 -12.78
CA LEU A 17 4.17 -24.22 -12.03
C LEU A 17 3.28 -25.17 -11.23
N SER A 18 3.04 -24.86 -9.96
CA SER A 18 2.23 -25.71 -9.09
C SER A 18 0.71 -25.55 -9.29
N ILE A 19 0.30 -24.71 -10.23
CA ILE A 19 -1.10 -24.36 -10.50
C ILE A 19 -1.35 -24.29 -12.02
N SER A 20 -2.48 -24.84 -12.46
CA SER A 20 -2.94 -24.73 -13.85
C SER A 20 -3.81 -23.49 -14.07
N GLN A 21 -4.04 -23.12 -15.33
CA GLN A 21 -4.86 -21.95 -15.68
C GLN A 21 -6.30 -22.07 -15.14
N GLU A 22 -6.87 -23.28 -15.15
CA GLU A 22 -8.23 -23.57 -14.69
C GLU A 22 -8.38 -23.43 -13.16
N GLN A 23 -7.28 -23.50 -12.43
CA GLN A 23 -7.25 -23.35 -10.97
C GLN A 23 -7.09 -21.88 -10.53
N VAL A 24 -6.83 -20.96 -11.46
CA VAL A 24 -6.70 -19.53 -11.17
C VAL A 24 -8.09 -18.92 -10.98
N GLU A 25 -8.39 -18.53 -9.73
CA GLU A 25 -9.68 -17.94 -9.35
C GLU A 25 -9.50 -16.49 -8.87
N ILE A 26 -10.35 -15.58 -9.37
CA ILE A 26 -10.45 -14.21 -8.85
C ILE A 26 -11.34 -14.25 -7.61
N LYS A 27 -10.76 -13.97 -6.43
CA LYS A 27 -11.46 -13.97 -5.15
C LYS A 27 -11.37 -12.61 -4.47
N GLY A 28 -12.49 -11.89 -4.47
CA GLY A 28 -12.61 -10.59 -3.82
C GLY A 28 -11.84 -9.48 -4.52
N HIS A 29 -11.43 -8.47 -3.75
CA HIS A 29 -10.68 -7.32 -4.25
C HIS A 29 -9.55 -6.97 -3.28
N ALA A 30 -8.39 -6.59 -3.85
CA ALA A 30 -7.23 -6.15 -3.08
C ALA A 30 -6.82 -4.73 -3.52
N ILE A 31 -6.44 -3.90 -2.56
CA ILE A 31 -5.91 -2.55 -2.78
C ILE A 31 -4.58 -2.45 -2.04
N GLU A 32 -3.56 -1.91 -2.70
CA GLU A 32 -2.26 -1.57 -2.10
C GLU A 32 -2.11 -0.05 -2.04
N CYS A 33 -1.77 0.46 -0.86
CA CYS A 33 -1.28 1.82 -0.67
C CYS A 33 0.22 1.77 -0.31
N ARG A 34 1.05 2.48 -1.08
CA ARG A 34 2.47 2.69 -0.74
C ARG A 34 2.56 3.90 0.17
N ILE A 35 2.97 3.63 1.41
CA ILE A 35 3.25 4.67 2.40
C ILE A 35 4.70 5.09 2.21
N ASN A 36 4.89 6.35 1.86
CA ASN A 36 6.17 6.95 1.53
C ASN A 36 6.47 8.10 2.49
N ALA A 37 7.74 8.25 2.84
CA ALA A 37 8.28 9.37 3.60
C ALA A 37 8.38 10.60 2.69
N GLU A 38 7.22 11.16 2.33
CA GLU A 38 7.03 12.27 1.41
C GLU A 38 5.99 13.22 1.96
N ASN A 39 6.10 14.52 1.67
CA ASN A 39 5.11 15.51 2.09
C ASN A 39 4.28 16.01 0.89
N PRO A 40 3.03 15.52 0.69
CA PRO A 40 2.17 15.95 -0.41
C PRO A 40 1.92 17.46 -0.45
N LYS A 41 1.81 18.12 0.72
CA LYS A 41 1.58 19.58 0.82
C LYS A 41 2.79 20.41 0.35
N LYS A 42 3.94 19.77 0.15
CA LYS A 42 5.18 20.39 -0.35
C LYS A 42 5.59 19.76 -1.69
N GLY A 43 4.62 19.36 -2.52
CA GLY A 43 4.88 18.75 -3.83
C GLY A 43 5.61 17.41 -3.73
N PHE A 44 5.23 16.58 -2.76
CA PHE A 44 5.82 15.26 -2.48
C PHE A 44 7.33 15.30 -2.20
N ALA A 45 7.82 16.39 -1.62
CA ALA A 45 9.22 16.47 -1.19
C ALA A 45 9.55 15.31 -0.22
N PRO A 46 10.69 14.62 -0.39
CA PRO A 46 11.08 13.51 0.48
C PRO A 46 11.33 14.01 1.91
N SER A 47 11.02 13.15 2.89
CA SER A 47 11.13 13.40 4.32
C SER A 47 12.00 12.34 5.00
N PRO A 48 13.31 12.26 4.66
CA PRO A 48 14.22 11.35 5.34
C PRO A 48 14.38 11.77 6.80
N GLY A 49 14.59 10.81 7.69
CA GLY A 49 14.66 11.09 9.12
C GLY A 49 14.50 9.86 9.97
N LYS A 50 14.57 10.05 11.28
CA LYS A 50 14.38 8.99 12.26
C LYS A 50 12.89 8.77 12.49
N ILE A 51 12.45 7.52 12.38
CA ILE A 51 11.15 7.09 12.82
C ILE A 51 11.18 7.00 14.34
N GLU A 52 10.50 7.90 15.04
CA GLU A 52 10.47 7.93 16.50
C GLU A 52 9.54 6.86 17.05
N PHE A 53 8.38 6.69 16.39
CA PHE A 53 7.39 5.69 16.72
C PHE A 53 6.76 5.12 15.45
N LEU A 54 6.41 3.83 15.49
CA LEU A 54 5.73 3.13 14.40
C LEU A 54 4.72 2.14 14.99
N ASN A 55 3.45 2.30 14.65
CA ASN A 55 2.41 1.31 14.86
C ASN A 55 1.91 0.82 13.51
N LEU A 56 2.13 -0.47 13.22
CA LEU A 56 1.65 -1.10 12.00
C LEU A 56 0.24 -1.68 12.25
N PRO A 57 -0.72 -1.47 11.33
CA PRO A 57 -2.07 -1.98 11.45
C PRO A 57 -2.10 -3.50 11.23
N GLY A 58 -3.23 -4.11 11.57
CA GLY A 58 -3.42 -5.56 11.39
C GLY A 58 -4.88 -5.99 11.30
N GLY A 59 -5.11 -7.24 11.72
CA GLY A 59 -6.43 -7.85 11.72
C GLY A 59 -6.85 -8.43 10.36
N ASN A 60 -8.10 -8.89 10.30
CA ASN A 60 -8.62 -9.64 9.15
C ASN A 60 -8.54 -8.82 7.84
N GLY A 61 -7.91 -9.43 6.83
CA GLY A 61 -7.78 -8.86 5.50
C GLY A 61 -6.71 -7.77 5.36
N ILE A 62 -5.86 -7.55 6.36
CA ILE A 62 -4.75 -6.59 6.29
C ILE A 62 -3.41 -7.33 6.20
N ARG A 63 -2.59 -6.93 5.23
CA ARG A 63 -1.20 -7.36 5.07
C ARG A 63 -0.31 -6.12 5.04
N VAL A 64 0.83 -6.21 5.71
CA VAL A 64 1.84 -5.15 5.74
C VAL A 64 3.17 -5.74 5.29
N ASP A 65 3.78 -5.14 4.27
CA ASP A 65 5.15 -5.43 3.87
C ASP A 65 6.00 -4.18 4.14
N THR A 66 6.95 -4.28 5.06
CA THR A 66 7.80 -3.15 5.46
C THR A 66 9.22 -3.61 5.74
N ALA A 67 10.18 -2.70 5.58
CA ALA A 67 11.56 -2.88 6.00
C ALA A 67 11.93 -2.02 7.22
N VAL A 68 11.03 -1.15 7.67
CA VAL A 68 11.29 -0.18 8.74
C VAL A 68 10.77 -0.66 10.09
N TYR A 69 11.28 -0.04 11.15
CA TYR A 69 10.89 -0.30 12.54
C TYR A 69 11.10 0.97 13.38
N SER A 70 10.53 1.04 14.58
CA SER A 70 10.76 2.19 15.47
C SER A 70 12.25 2.37 15.76
N GLY A 71 12.75 3.60 15.60
CA GLY A 71 14.17 3.93 15.70
C GLY A 71 14.95 3.83 14.39
N TYR A 72 14.39 3.26 13.32
CA TYR A 72 15.00 3.24 12.00
C TYR A 72 15.17 4.67 11.45
N THR A 73 16.30 4.94 10.79
CA THR A 73 16.53 6.21 10.08
C THR A 73 16.42 5.98 8.59
N ILE A 74 15.42 6.61 7.97
CA ILE A 74 15.24 6.58 6.52
C ILE A 74 16.35 7.40 5.88
N PRO A 75 17.23 6.77 5.09
CA PRO A 75 18.32 7.46 4.42
C PRO A 75 17.78 8.32 3.25
N PRO A 76 18.45 9.45 2.93
CA PRO A 76 18.05 10.31 1.81
C PRO A 76 18.46 9.76 0.43
N THR A 77 19.12 8.60 0.37
CA THR A 77 19.79 8.08 -0.83
C THR A 77 19.02 7.00 -1.58
N TYR A 78 17.90 6.50 -1.02
CA TYR A 78 17.08 5.44 -1.62
C TYR A 78 15.61 5.89 -1.75
N ASP A 79 14.74 5.00 -2.24
CA ASP A 79 13.29 5.22 -2.25
C ASP A 79 12.79 5.59 -0.84
N SER A 80 11.80 6.48 -0.78
CA SER A 80 11.12 6.98 0.42
C SER A 80 10.16 5.95 1.04
N MET A 81 10.03 4.74 0.47
CA MET A 81 9.04 3.76 0.89
C MET A 81 9.23 3.28 2.34
N ILE A 82 8.19 3.47 3.14
CA ILE A 82 8.08 3.01 4.52
C ILE A 82 7.44 1.61 4.54
N ALA A 83 6.28 1.48 3.92
CA ALA A 83 5.51 0.24 3.93
C ALA A 83 4.59 0.14 2.71
N LYS A 84 4.28 -1.09 2.32
CA LYS A 84 3.13 -1.41 1.48
C LYS A 84 2.03 -1.88 2.42
N LEU A 85 0.92 -1.16 2.41
CA LEU A 85 -0.28 -1.55 3.14
C LEU A 85 -1.25 -2.15 2.14
N ILE A 86 -1.66 -3.39 2.36
CA ILE A 86 -2.54 -4.13 1.46
C ILE A 86 -3.79 -4.53 2.21
N ALA A 87 -4.95 -4.17 1.67
CA ALA A 87 -6.25 -4.55 2.19
C ALA A 87 -6.96 -5.47 1.20
N HIS A 88 -7.57 -6.55 1.71
CA HIS A 88 -8.37 -7.50 0.95
C HIS A 88 -9.79 -7.62 1.53
N GLY A 89 -10.78 -7.50 0.65
CA GLY A 89 -12.21 -7.61 0.96
C GLY A 89 -12.92 -8.56 0.00
N LYS A 90 -14.16 -8.94 0.30
CA LYS A 90 -15.01 -9.76 -0.58
C LYS A 90 -15.38 -9.02 -1.88
N ASP A 91 -15.32 -7.70 -1.85
CA ASP A 91 -15.56 -6.78 -2.94
C ASP A 91 -14.71 -5.52 -2.75
N ARG A 92 -14.80 -4.60 -3.72
CA ARG A 92 -14.00 -3.37 -3.74
C ARG A 92 -14.35 -2.42 -2.61
N GLU A 93 -15.62 -2.29 -2.26
CA GLU A 93 -16.06 -1.41 -1.20
C GLU A 93 -15.52 -1.88 0.16
N GLU A 94 -15.60 -3.18 0.45
CA GLU A 94 -15.03 -3.75 1.66
C GLU A 94 -13.51 -3.57 1.71
N ALA A 95 -12.80 -3.75 0.59
CA ALA A 95 -11.36 -3.52 0.53
C ALA A 95 -10.99 -2.05 0.83
N ILE A 96 -11.75 -1.08 0.30
CA ILE A 96 -11.57 0.35 0.61
C ILE A 96 -11.82 0.62 2.09
N ASN A 97 -12.93 0.15 2.65
CA ASN A 97 -13.28 0.41 4.04
C ASN A 97 -12.26 -0.21 5.01
N LYS A 98 -11.72 -1.41 4.68
CA LYS A 98 -10.61 -2.03 5.42
C LYS A 98 -9.32 -1.23 5.29
N MET A 99 -9.00 -0.71 4.09
CA MET A 99 -7.82 0.12 3.87
C MET A 99 -7.91 1.42 4.69
N LEU A 100 -9.06 2.09 4.68
CA LEU A 100 -9.28 3.31 5.47
C LEU A 100 -9.07 3.07 6.96
N ARG A 101 -9.62 1.97 7.51
CA ARG A 101 -9.36 1.58 8.91
C ARG A 101 -7.86 1.32 9.15
N ALA A 102 -7.20 0.59 8.26
CA ALA A 102 -5.79 0.27 8.43
C ALA A 102 -4.89 1.50 8.32
N LEU A 103 -5.23 2.49 7.48
CA LEU A 103 -4.53 3.78 7.41
C LEU A 103 -4.77 4.63 8.66
N ASP A 104 -5.94 4.56 9.28
CA ASP A 104 -6.21 5.23 10.57
C ASP A 104 -5.37 4.61 11.70
N GLU A 105 -5.31 3.28 11.78
CA GLU A 105 -4.49 2.53 12.73
C GLU A 105 -2.97 2.66 12.48
N PHE A 106 -2.55 3.00 11.24
CA PHE A 106 -1.15 3.21 10.89
C PHE A 106 -0.65 4.53 11.47
N VAL A 107 0.23 4.43 12.47
CA VAL A 107 0.85 5.59 13.13
C VAL A 107 2.34 5.60 12.84
N ILE A 108 2.84 6.74 12.40
CA ILE A 108 4.27 6.99 12.24
C ILE A 108 4.58 8.40 12.73
N GLU A 109 5.64 8.52 13.54
CA GLU A 109 6.09 9.80 14.11
C GLU A 109 7.56 10.04 13.76
N GLY A 110 7.95 11.32 13.71
CA GLY A 110 9.32 11.77 13.42
C GLY A 110 9.60 12.18 11.97
N ILE A 111 8.71 11.83 11.03
CA ILE A 111 8.82 12.20 9.60
C ILE A 111 7.46 12.50 8.98
N ASP A 112 7.45 13.31 7.92
CA ASP A 112 6.25 13.49 7.08
C ASP A 112 6.01 12.23 6.22
N ASN A 113 4.75 12.01 5.86
CA ASN A 113 4.37 10.88 4.99
C ASN A 113 3.13 11.20 4.15
N ASN A 114 2.85 10.34 3.16
CA ASN A 114 1.74 10.50 2.22
C ASN A 114 0.41 9.84 2.67
N LYS A 115 0.30 9.36 3.92
CA LYS A 115 -0.86 8.58 4.40
C LYS A 115 -2.19 9.32 4.23
N GLU A 116 -2.24 10.61 4.60
CA GLU A 116 -3.46 11.41 4.46
C GLU A 116 -3.89 11.57 3.01
N PHE A 117 -2.94 11.68 2.08
CA PHE A 117 -3.26 11.73 0.65
C PHE A 117 -3.85 10.41 0.14
N GLN A 118 -3.40 9.26 0.66
CA GLN A 118 -4.02 7.96 0.36
C GLN A 118 -5.47 7.91 0.87
N ILE A 119 -5.73 8.43 2.08
CA ILE A 119 -7.09 8.53 2.65
C ILE A 119 -7.99 9.41 1.79
N GLU A 120 -7.49 10.56 1.34
CA GLU A 120 -8.21 11.47 0.44
C GLU A 120 -8.60 10.78 -0.88
N ILE A 121 -7.69 10.02 -1.50
CA ILE A 121 -7.98 9.25 -2.73
C ILE A 121 -9.07 8.21 -2.47
N LEU A 122 -8.97 7.44 -1.38
CA LEU A 122 -9.93 6.38 -1.05
C LEU A 122 -11.34 6.92 -0.72
N ASN A 123 -11.42 8.17 -0.28
CA ASN A 123 -12.68 8.88 -0.03
C ASN A 123 -13.23 9.64 -1.25
N ASN A 124 -12.42 9.86 -2.29
CA ASN A 124 -12.89 10.52 -3.51
C ASN A 124 -13.97 9.68 -4.21
N GLU A 125 -15.09 10.31 -4.57
CA GLU A 125 -16.25 9.65 -5.15
C GLU A 125 -15.92 8.92 -6.46
N LYS A 126 -15.16 9.55 -7.37
CA LYS A 126 -14.75 8.93 -8.63
C LYS A 126 -13.86 7.72 -8.41
N PHE A 127 -12.93 7.80 -7.45
CA PHE A 127 -12.15 6.64 -7.05
C PHE A 127 -13.05 5.53 -6.51
N ARG A 128 -14.02 5.82 -5.65
CA ARG A 128 -14.95 4.82 -5.10
C ARG A 128 -15.83 4.18 -6.17
N LEU A 129 -16.29 4.94 -7.16
CA LEU A 129 -17.09 4.45 -8.28
C LEU A 129 -16.29 3.68 -9.34
N GLY A 130 -14.95 3.75 -9.30
CA GLY A 130 -14.12 3.14 -10.33
C GLY A 130 -14.05 3.97 -11.63
N ASP A 131 -14.48 5.24 -11.58
CA ASP A 131 -14.51 6.16 -12.70
C ASP A 131 -13.23 7.01 -12.74
N PHE A 132 -12.11 6.38 -13.08
CA PHE A 132 -10.82 7.06 -13.15
C PHE A 132 -9.92 6.48 -14.23
N ASP A 133 -9.02 7.32 -14.71
CA ASP A 133 -7.94 6.97 -15.62
C ASP A 133 -6.60 7.51 -15.08
N THR A 134 -5.54 7.46 -15.87
CA THR A 134 -4.21 7.93 -15.47
C THR A 134 -4.12 9.43 -15.20
N SER A 135 -5.10 10.23 -15.64
CA SER A 135 -5.18 11.68 -15.40
C SER A 135 -5.92 12.07 -14.12
N PHE A 136 -6.51 11.09 -13.41
CA PHE A 136 -7.32 11.31 -12.21
C PHE A 136 -6.66 12.22 -11.17
N ILE A 137 -5.41 11.93 -10.78
CA ILE A 137 -4.71 12.72 -9.75
C ILE A 137 -4.56 14.17 -10.18
N SER A 138 -4.15 14.41 -11.43
CA SER A 138 -3.98 15.76 -11.96
C SER A 138 -5.29 16.52 -12.04
N LYS A 139 -6.38 15.86 -12.44
CA LYS A 139 -7.71 16.47 -12.55
C LYS A 139 -8.35 16.78 -11.19
N GLU A 140 -8.24 15.88 -10.22
CA GLU A 140 -8.94 16.00 -8.93
C GLU A 140 -8.13 16.78 -7.88
N TYR A 141 -6.80 16.77 -7.96
CA TYR A 141 -5.92 17.36 -6.94
C TYR A 141 -5.00 18.47 -7.48
N SER A 142 -4.98 18.72 -8.79
CA SER A 142 -4.07 19.71 -9.41
C SER A 142 -2.58 19.46 -9.11
N LEU A 143 -2.22 18.19 -8.93
CA LEU A 143 -0.86 17.70 -8.69
C LEU A 143 -0.23 17.08 -9.95
#